data_AF-A0A660QSB4-F1
#
_entry.id   AF-A0A660QSB4-F1
#
_cell.length_a   1.000
_cell.length_b   1.000
_cell.length_c   1.000
_cell.angle_alpha   90.00
_cell.angle_beta   90.00
_cell.angle_gamma   90.00
#
_symmetry.space_group_name_H-M   'P 1'
#
loop_
_entity.id
_entity.type
_entity.pdbx_description
1 polymer ?
#
loop_
_entity_poly.entity_id
_entity_poly.type
_entity_poly.pdbx_seq_one_letter_code
_entity_poly.pdbx_strand_id
1 'polypeptide(L)'
;CDKKNREKLIEKVIYAVDPATGFIVAAALIKPEKSLSSIDVRFLLRRFNEKLFAKGASREQMRTCESFGLPLEDFLSISLQAMQKISADLGL
;
A
#
# COMPACT_ATOMS: atom_id res chain seq x y z
N CYS A 1 -27.44 4.72 -4.58
CA CYS A 1 -26.12 5.28 -4.93
C CYS A 1 -25.51 4.44 -6.03
N ASP A 2 -25.59 4.90 -7.26
CA ASP A 2 -24.91 4.28 -8.40
C ASP A 2 -23.41 4.22 -8.11
N LYS A 3 -22.89 3.01 -7.93
CA LYS A 3 -21.45 2.79 -7.83
C LYS A 3 -20.88 3.07 -9.22
N LYS A 4 -20.37 4.28 -9.43
CA LYS A 4 -19.64 4.65 -10.63
C LYS A 4 -18.55 3.60 -10.91
N ASN A 5 -18.60 2.97 -12.08
CA ASN A 5 -17.52 2.09 -12.51
C ASN A 5 -16.24 2.91 -12.71
N ARG A 6 -15.11 2.39 -12.22
CA ARG A 6 -13.79 2.99 -12.42
C ARG A 6 -13.33 2.69 -13.84
N GLU A 7 -13.57 3.62 -14.75
CA GLU A 7 -13.27 3.44 -16.17
C GLU A 7 -11.86 3.92 -16.49
N LYS A 8 -11.46 5.07 -15.92
CA LYS A 8 -10.17 5.68 -16.19
C LYS A 8 -9.06 5.00 -15.38
N LEU A 9 -7.87 4.92 -15.97
CA LEU A 9 -6.69 4.35 -15.30
C LEU A 9 -6.41 5.03 -13.95
N ILE A 10 -6.47 6.37 -13.90
CA ILE A 10 -6.22 7.14 -12.67
C ILE A 10 -7.20 6.78 -11.54
N GLU A 11 -8.46 6.50 -11.85
CA GLU A 11 -9.47 6.11 -10.86
C GLU A 11 -9.16 4.72 -10.28
N LYS A 12 -8.69 3.80 -11.13
CA LYS A 12 -8.25 2.46 -10.70
C LYS A 12 -6.99 2.52 -9.84
N VAL A 13 -6.03 3.34 -10.23
CA VAL A 13 -4.77 3.51 -9.49
C VAL A 13 -5.02 4.13 -8.11
N ILE A 14 -5.76 5.25 -8.03
CA ILE A 14 -6.09 5.89 -6.75
C ILE A 14 -6.81 4.92 -5.82
N TYR A 15 -7.74 4.12 -6.36
CA TYR A 15 -8.47 3.12 -5.60
C TYR A 15 -7.57 2.03 -4.99
N ALA A 16 -6.54 1.59 -5.70
CA ALA A 16 -5.58 0.62 -5.19
C ALA A 16 -4.60 1.22 -4.17
N VAL A 17 -4.16 2.47 -4.42
CA VAL A 17 -3.13 3.17 -3.61
C VAL A 17 -3.65 3.60 -2.25
N ASP A 18 -4.91 4.01 -2.14
CA ASP A 18 -5.50 4.49 -0.88
C ASP A 18 -5.27 3.52 0.31
N PRO A 19 -5.68 2.24 0.25
CA PRO A 19 -5.39 1.28 1.31
C PRO A 19 -3.90 0.89 1.40
N ALA A 20 -3.13 1.00 0.31
CA ALA A 20 -1.71 0.64 0.30
C ALA A 20 -0.87 1.58 1.17
N THR A 21 -1.16 2.88 1.13
CA THR A 21 -0.45 3.87 1.95
C THR A 21 -0.65 3.61 3.44
N GLY A 22 -1.91 3.42 3.88
CA GLY A 22 -2.22 3.08 5.27
C GLY A 22 -1.62 1.75 5.73
N PHE A 23 -1.55 0.76 4.83
CA PHE A 23 -0.87 -0.51 5.08
C PHE A 23 0.64 -0.34 5.30
N ILE A 24 1.31 0.46 4.48
CA ILE A 24 2.75 0.74 4.59
C ILE A 24 3.07 1.53 5.86
N VAL A 25 2.25 2.54 6.20
CA VAL A 25 2.39 3.28 7.47
C VAL A 25 2.24 2.33 8.66
N ALA A 26 1.21 1.48 8.67
CA ALA A 26 1.04 0.50 9.73
C ALA A 26 2.25 -0.44 9.85
N ALA A 27 2.88 -0.80 8.73
CA ALA A 27 4.07 -1.65 8.71
C ALA A 27 5.29 -0.96 9.33
N ALA A 28 5.46 0.34 9.11
CA ALA A 28 6.50 1.13 9.77
C ALA A 28 6.22 1.27 11.27
N LEU A 29 4.99 1.56 11.66
CA LEU A 29 4.64 1.85 13.06
C LEU A 29 4.79 0.66 14.02
N ILE A 30 4.77 -0.58 13.51
CA ILE A 30 5.01 -1.78 14.33
C ILE A 30 6.51 -2.07 14.55
N LYS A 31 7.40 -1.37 13.84
CA LYS A 31 8.84 -1.48 14.05
C LYS A 31 9.25 -0.59 15.24
N PRO A 32 10.23 -1.00 16.06
CA PRO A 32 10.76 -0.16 17.13
C PRO A 32 11.23 1.21 16.64
N GLU A 33 11.83 1.26 15.45
CA GLU A 33 12.36 2.47 14.83
C GLU A 33 11.25 3.39 14.28
N LYS A 34 10.02 2.87 14.14
CA LYS A 34 8.85 3.57 13.56
C LYS A 34 9.15 4.29 12.25
N SER A 35 9.99 3.68 11.41
CA SER A 35 10.48 4.31 10.19
C SER A 35 10.20 3.51 8.94
N LEU A 36 9.96 4.21 7.82
CA LEU A 36 9.85 3.61 6.49
C LEU A 36 11.18 3.01 6.00
N SER A 37 12.30 3.44 6.58
CA SER A 37 13.64 2.91 6.26
C SER A 37 13.91 1.52 6.84
N SER A 38 13.16 1.09 7.86
CA SER A 38 13.35 -0.20 8.55
C SER A 38 12.45 -1.33 8.01
N ILE A 39 11.72 -1.08 6.93
CA ILE A 39 10.86 -2.05 6.25
C ILE A 39 11.27 -2.21 4.78
N ASP A 40 11.11 -3.43 4.25
CA ASP A 40 11.33 -3.76 2.85
C ASP A 40 10.08 -4.41 2.22
N VAL A 41 10.08 -4.57 0.89
CA VAL A 41 8.95 -5.14 0.15
C VAL A 41 8.65 -6.57 0.58
N ARG A 42 9.66 -7.36 0.95
CA ARG A 42 9.48 -8.73 1.45
C ARG A 42 8.72 -8.75 2.77
N PHE A 43 9.04 -7.85 3.68
CA PHE A 43 8.29 -7.66 4.91
C PHE A 43 6.84 -7.28 4.63
N LEU A 44 6.60 -6.34 3.70
CA LEU A 44 5.25 -5.97 3.28
C LEU A 44 4.48 -7.16 2.70
N LEU A 45 5.07 -7.96 1.80
CA LEU A 45 4.41 -9.14 1.24
C LEU A 45 4.03 -10.17 2.32
N ARG A 46 4.89 -10.39 3.31
CA ARG A 46 4.56 -11.25 4.46
C ARG A 46 3.37 -10.69 5.25
N ARG A 47 3.41 -9.40 5.59
CA ARG A 47 2.31 -8.69 6.30
C ARG A 47 1.02 -8.65 5.48
N PHE A 48 1.11 -8.65 4.16
CA PHE A 48 -0.06 -8.64 3.27
C PHE A 48 -0.90 -9.90 3.43
N ASN A 49 -0.23 -11.06 3.58
CA ASN A 49 -0.86 -12.36 3.80
C ASN A 49 -1.46 -12.52 5.21
N GLU A 50 -1.07 -11.66 6.16
CA GLU A 50 -1.61 -11.62 7.52
C GLU A 50 -2.93 -10.82 7.52
N LYS A 51 -4.08 -11.50 7.36
CA LYS A 51 -5.41 -10.86 7.26
C LYS A 51 -5.79 -9.96 8.44
N LEU A 52 -5.23 -10.22 9.63
CA LEU A 52 -5.48 -9.42 10.83
C LEU A 52 -4.61 -8.16 10.91
N PHE A 53 -3.52 -8.09 10.16
CA PHE A 53 -2.63 -6.94 10.17
C PHE A 53 -3.22 -5.81 9.33
N ALA A 54 -3.31 -4.60 9.91
CA ALA A 54 -3.88 -3.42 9.26
C ALA A 54 -5.26 -3.69 8.61
N LYS A 55 -6.23 -4.17 9.41
CA LYS A 55 -7.57 -4.58 8.93
C LYS A 55 -8.32 -3.51 8.14
N GLY A 56 -8.04 -2.24 8.38
CA GLY A 56 -8.62 -1.12 7.63
C GLY A 56 -8.10 -1.01 6.20
N ALA A 57 -6.93 -1.59 5.88
CA ALA A 57 -6.33 -1.56 4.56
C ALA A 57 -6.78 -2.78 3.73
N SER A 58 -7.80 -2.58 2.89
CA SER A 58 -8.39 -3.66 2.10
C SER A 58 -7.39 -4.32 1.15
N ARG A 59 -7.17 -5.63 1.36
CA ARG A 59 -6.33 -6.49 0.50
C ARG A 59 -6.91 -6.65 -0.90
N GLU A 60 -8.23 -6.73 -1.01
CA GLU A 60 -8.93 -6.84 -2.28
C GLU A 60 -8.73 -5.58 -3.13
N GLN A 61 -8.84 -4.40 -2.51
CA GLN A 61 -8.60 -3.13 -3.21
C GLN A 61 -7.16 -3.01 -3.69
N MET A 62 -6.17 -3.32 -2.84
CA MET A 62 -4.77 -3.34 -3.27
C MET A 62 -4.52 -4.33 -4.40
N ARG A 63 -5.14 -5.52 -4.39
CA ARG A 63 -5.03 -6.52 -5.48
C ARG A 63 -5.56 -6.03 -6.82
N THR A 64 -6.39 -4.98 -6.85
CA THR A 64 -6.81 -4.39 -8.14
C THR A 64 -5.66 -3.78 -8.93
N CYS A 65 -4.45 -3.65 -8.36
CA CYS A 65 -3.24 -3.31 -9.10
C CYS A 65 -2.96 -4.20 -10.31
N GLU A 66 -3.30 -5.49 -10.20
CA GLU A 66 -3.12 -6.45 -11.28
C GLU A 66 -4.01 -6.10 -12.49
N SER A 67 -5.16 -5.43 -12.28
CA SER A 67 -6.08 -5.02 -13.36
C SER A 67 -5.53 -3.91 -14.27
N PHE A 68 -4.48 -3.21 -13.82
CA PHE A 68 -3.76 -2.22 -14.61
C PHE A 68 -2.31 -2.63 -14.91
N GLY A 69 -2.02 -3.93 -14.83
CA GLY A 69 -0.77 -4.51 -15.30
C GLY A 69 0.40 -4.39 -14.32
N LEU A 70 0.14 -4.07 -13.04
CA LEU A 70 1.16 -4.03 -12.00
C LEU A 70 1.03 -5.23 -11.05
N PRO A 71 2.03 -6.12 -10.99
CA PRO A 71 2.09 -7.15 -9.95
C PRO A 71 2.09 -6.53 -8.55
N LEU A 72 1.52 -7.24 -7.56
CA LEU A 72 1.44 -6.75 -6.18
C LEU A 72 2.81 -6.36 -5.60
N GLU A 73 3.85 -7.14 -5.90
CA GLU A 73 5.22 -6.86 -5.43
C GLU A 73 5.74 -5.53 -5.98
N ASP A 74 5.62 -5.30 -7.29
CA ASP A 74 6.04 -4.06 -7.94
C ASP A 74 5.23 -2.87 -7.44
N PHE A 75 3.91 -3.06 -7.29
CA PHE A 75 3.01 -2.05 -6.75
C PHE A 75 3.41 -1.60 -5.35
N LEU A 76 3.68 -2.55 -4.44
CA LEU A 76 4.13 -2.25 -3.08
C LEU A 76 5.54 -1.67 -3.05
N SER A 77 6.43 -2.11 -3.95
CA SER A 77 7.78 -1.58 -4.11
C SER A 77 7.76 -0.10 -4.50
N ILE A 78 7.02 0.24 -5.56
CA ILE A 78 6.86 1.63 -6.03
C ILE A 78 6.23 2.49 -4.94
N SER A 79 5.18 1.99 -4.28
CA SER A 79 4.50 2.72 -3.20
C SER A 79 5.44 2.99 -2.02
N LEU A 80 6.21 1.99 -1.58
CA LEU A 80 7.17 2.15 -0.49
C LEU A 80 8.27 3.14 -0.86
N GLN A 81 8.89 3.00 -2.04
CA GLN A 81 9.94 3.91 -2.49
C GLN A 81 9.44 5.35 -2.63
N ALA A 82 8.21 5.54 -3.11
CA ALA A 82 7.60 6.87 -3.19
C ALA A 82 7.41 7.47 -1.80
N MET A 83 6.88 6.71 -0.85
CA MET A 83 6.68 7.16 0.53
C MET A 83 7.99 7.42 1.27
N GLN A 84 9.04 6.63 1.03
CA GLN A 84 10.37 6.85 1.60
C GLN A 84 10.97 8.20 1.20
N LYS A 85 10.69 8.69 -0.02
CA LYS A 85 11.17 10.01 -0.48
C LYS A 85 10.53 11.18 0.25
N ILE A 86 9.37 10.97 0.86
CA ILE A 86 8.60 11.99 1.61
C ILE A 86 8.48 11.61 3.09
N SER A 87 9.33 10.73 3.61
CA SER A 87 9.16 10.16 4.96
C SER A 87 9.19 11.24 6.05
N ALA A 88 10.03 12.26 5.88
CA ALA A 88 10.11 13.42 6.76
C ALA A 88 8.77 14.16 6.86
N ASP A 89 8.05 14.33 5.75
CA ASP A 89 6.73 14.98 5.72
C ASP A 89 5.63 14.11 6.37
N LEU A 90 5.84 12.80 6.38
CA LEU A 90 4.95 11.82 7.03
C LEU A 90 5.25 11.63 8.52
N GLY A 91 6.38 12.15 9.02
CA GLY A 91 6.87 11.91 10.39
C GLY A 91 7.37 10.47 10.62
N LEU A 92 7.90 9.82 9.58
CA LEU A 92 8.38 8.43 9.54
C LEU A 92 9.80 8.30 8.94
#